data_AF-A0A260YUV2-F1
#
_entry.id   AF-A0A260YUV2-F1
#
_cell.length_a   1.000
_cell.length_b   1.000
_cell.length_c   1.000
_cell.angle_alpha   90.00
_cell.angle_beta   90.00
_cell.angle_gamma   90.00
#
_symmetry.space_group_name_H-M   'P 1'
#
loop_
_entity.id
_entity.type
_entity.pdbx_description
1 polymer ?
#
loop_
_entity_poly.entity_id
_entity_poly.type
_entity_poly.pdbx_seq_one_letter_code
_entity_poly.pdbx_strand_id
1 'polypeptide(L)'
;MSSQTVEQLSGFEKQYSLQTAEITSKIGRVHTLPSSERAGAVQDIRRNLEEVNDLLDQMELVVRELESNTTERTKYELRVRSYQSDKKQLDTELEKAIRRVREEADRDELLAFDDQLDEHRQEDQLIANTQRLERSTRKVQDAHRIAVETEQVIGSGKQMFTEN
;
A
#
# COMPACT_ATOMS: atom_id res chain seq x y z
N MET A 1 -23.69 -48.12 8.60
CA MET A 1 -23.03 -47.41 7.49
C MET A 1 -23.43 -45.94 7.50
N SER A 2 -24.71 -45.59 7.36
CA SER A 2 -25.18 -44.19 7.29
C SER A 2 -24.84 -43.30 8.50
N SER A 3 -24.78 -43.85 9.73
CA SER A 3 -24.44 -43.05 10.92
C SER A 3 -22.99 -42.57 10.93
N GLN A 4 -22.05 -43.34 10.35
CA GLN A 4 -20.63 -43.01 10.35
C GLN A 4 -20.32 -41.94 9.28
N THR A 5 -20.97 -42.02 8.11
CA THR A 5 -20.85 -41.03 7.05
C THR A 5 -21.40 -39.67 7.46
N VAL A 6 -22.51 -39.64 8.22
CA VAL A 6 -23.07 -38.39 8.75
C VAL A 6 -22.14 -37.74 9.79
N GLU A 7 -21.50 -38.54 10.65
CA GLU A 7 -20.52 -38.03 11.61
C GLU A 7 -19.28 -37.45 10.92
N GLN A 8 -18.78 -38.11 9.87
CA GLN A 8 -17.70 -37.60 9.03
C GLN A 8 -18.06 -36.26 8.38
N LEU A 9 -19.26 -36.15 7.80
CA LEU A 9 -19.75 -34.89 7.21
C LEU A 9 -19.87 -33.77 8.24
N SER A 10 -20.29 -34.07 9.47
CA SER A 10 -20.29 -33.07 10.56
C SER A 10 -18.87 -32.61 10.93
N GLY A 11 -17.89 -33.51 10.90
CA GLY A 11 -16.47 -33.17 11.07
C GLY A 11 -15.98 -32.20 9.99
N PHE A 12 -16.30 -32.49 8.72
CA PHE A 12 -15.95 -31.62 7.61
C PHE A 12 -16.62 -30.24 7.69
N GLU A 13 -17.88 -30.15 8.12
CA GLU A 13 -18.54 -28.85 8.34
C GLU A 13 -17.82 -27.98 9.38
N LYS A 14 -17.32 -28.60 10.47
CA LYS A 14 -16.54 -27.88 11.49
C LYS A 14 -15.21 -27.41 10.94
N GLN A 15 -14.51 -28.28 10.19
CA GLN A 15 -13.24 -27.93 9.57
C GLN A 15 -13.40 -26.79 8.55
N TYR A 16 -14.43 -26.89 7.70
CA TYR A 16 -14.78 -25.84 6.73
C TYR A 16 -15.05 -24.50 7.43
N SER A 17 -15.85 -24.50 8.49
CA SER A 17 -16.15 -23.29 9.25
C SER A 17 -14.90 -22.66 9.88
N LEU A 18 -13.95 -23.47 10.36
CA LEU A 18 -12.71 -22.98 10.94
C LEU A 18 -11.80 -22.37 9.87
N GLN A 19 -11.57 -23.10 8.77
CA GLN A 19 -10.70 -22.65 7.69
C GLN A 19 -11.24 -21.38 7.01
N THR A 20 -12.54 -21.32 6.74
CA THR A 20 -13.16 -20.12 6.12
C THR A 20 -13.12 -18.89 7.04
N ALA A 21 -13.29 -19.06 8.35
CA ALA A 21 -13.14 -17.97 9.31
C ALA A 21 -11.68 -17.45 9.35
N GLU A 22 -10.71 -18.36 9.35
CA GLU A 22 -9.29 -18.00 9.30
C GLU A 22 -8.93 -17.28 7.99
N ILE A 23 -9.40 -17.79 6.85
CA ILE A 23 -9.21 -17.17 5.53
C ILE A 23 -9.81 -15.75 5.51
N THR A 24 -11.05 -15.60 5.99
CA THR A 24 -11.72 -14.29 6.04
C THR A 24 -10.92 -13.31 6.90
N SER A 25 -10.43 -13.75 8.07
CA SER A 25 -9.58 -12.93 8.93
C SER A 25 -8.27 -12.53 8.25
N LYS A 26 -7.60 -13.48 7.58
CA LYS A 26 -6.35 -13.24 6.85
C LYS A 26 -6.56 -12.25 5.70
N ILE A 27 -7.60 -12.42 4.88
CA ILE A 27 -7.98 -11.48 3.80
C ILE A 27 -8.16 -10.07 4.38
N GLY A 28 -8.92 -9.96 5.47
CA GLY A 28 -9.14 -8.68 6.15
C GLY A 28 -7.85 -8.03 6.66
N ARG A 29 -6.80 -8.79 6.95
CA ARG A 29 -5.52 -8.28 7.45
C ARG A 29 -4.49 -7.95 6.37
N VAL A 30 -4.66 -8.41 5.12
CA VAL A 30 -3.65 -8.24 4.05
C VAL A 30 -3.22 -6.77 3.88
N HIS A 31 -4.16 -5.82 3.92
CA HIS A 31 -3.86 -4.40 3.76
C HIS A 31 -3.01 -3.81 4.91
N THR A 32 -3.17 -4.35 6.13
CA THR A 32 -2.43 -3.88 7.33
C THR A 32 -1.00 -4.39 7.40
N LEU A 33 -0.66 -5.41 6.61
CA LEU A 33 0.68 -6.00 6.62
C LEU A 33 1.67 -5.13 5.86
N PRO A 34 2.96 -5.14 6.22
CA PRO A 34 4.01 -4.46 5.46
C PRO A 34 4.20 -5.10 4.09
N SER A 35 4.59 -4.32 3.08
CA SER A 35 4.69 -4.75 1.68
C SER A 35 5.55 -6.00 1.46
N SER A 36 6.60 -6.22 2.27
CA SER A 36 7.45 -7.42 2.24
C SER A 36 6.71 -8.70 2.65
N GLU A 37 5.71 -8.61 3.52
CA GLU A 37 4.96 -9.76 4.05
C GLU A 37 3.67 -10.02 3.27
N ARG A 38 3.12 -9.02 2.57
CA ARG A 38 1.87 -9.11 1.81
C ARG A 38 1.88 -10.26 0.79
N ALA A 39 2.98 -10.43 0.06
CA ALA A 39 3.10 -11.48 -0.96
C ALA A 39 3.02 -12.89 -0.35
N GLY A 40 3.71 -13.12 0.77
CA GLY A 40 3.66 -14.38 1.51
C GLY A 40 2.27 -14.64 2.09
N ALA A 41 1.64 -13.63 2.69
CA ALA A 41 0.28 -13.73 3.22
C ALA A 41 -0.74 -14.08 2.12
N VAL A 42 -0.64 -13.48 0.94
CA VAL A 42 -1.50 -13.82 -0.21
C VAL A 42 -1.29 -15.26 -0.66
N GLN A 43 -0.05 -15.72 -0.73
CA GLN A 43 0.26 -17.12 -1.09
C GLN A 43 -0.31 -18.10 -0.06
N ASP A 44 -0.20 -17.79 1.23
CA ASP A 44 -0.77 -18.61 2.30
C ASP A 44 -2.31 -18.64 2.22
N ILE A 45 -2.96 -17.52 1.93
CA ILE A 45 -4.42 -17.50 1.75
C ILE A 45 -4.82 -18.35 0.55
N ARG A 46 -4.08 -18.28 -0.58
CA ARG A 46 -4.34 -19.11 -1.76
C ARG A 46 -4.21 -20.60 -1.46
N ARG A 47 -3.16 -21.00 -0.74
CA ARG A 47 -2.99 -22.38 -0.27
C ARG A 47 -4.17 -22.82 0.60
N ASN A 48 -4.58 -22.00 1.56
CA ASN A 48 -5.73 -22.31 2.41
C ASN A 48 -7.04 -22.43 1.61
N LEU A 49 -7.22 -21.64 0.55
CA LEU A 49 -8.38 -21.74 -0.35
C LEU A 49 -8.36 -23.01 -1.20
N GLU A 50 -7.18 -23.49 -1.60
CA GLU A 50 -7.00 -24.80 -2.24
C GLU A 50 -7.34 -25.94 -1.26
N GLU A 51 -6.86 -25.87 -0.02
CA GLU A 51 -7.22 -26.85 1.02
C GLU A 51 -8.73 -26.89 1.29
N VAL A 52 -9.42 -25.74 1.27
CA VAL A 52 -10.88 -25.68 1.36
C VAL A 52 -11.53 -26.32 0.14
N ASN A 53 -10.98 -26.14 -1.06
CA ASN A 53 -11.49 -26.80 -2.25
C ASN A 53 -11.38 -28.33 -2.14
N ASP A 54 -10.22 -28.83 -1.72
CA ASP A 54 -9.99 -30.26 -1.51
C ASP A 54 -10.93 -30.84 -0.44
N LEU A 55 -11.22 -30.07 0.62
CA LEU A 55 -12.20 -30.45 1.63
C LEU A 55 -13.62 -30.54 1.03
N LEU A 56 -14.01 -29.60 0.18
CA LEU A 56 -15.32 -29.63 -0.48
C LEU A 56 -15.45 -30.81 -1.44
N ASP A 57 -14.40 -31.16 -2.16
CA ASP A 57 -14.36 -32.33 -3.03
C ASP A 57 -14.52 -33.63 -2.20
N GLN A 58 -13.84 -33.73 -1.05
CA GLN A 58 -14.02 -34.84 -0.11
C GLN A 58 -15.45 -34.90 0.44
N MET A 59 -16.04 -33.77 0.82
CA MET A 59 -17.44 -33.71 1.25
C MET A 59 -18.37 -34.21 0.15
N GLU A 60 -18.17 -33.79 -1.10
CA GLU A 60 -18.99 -34.22 -2.23
C GLU A 60 -18.90 -35.73 -2.46
N LEU A 61 -17.70 -36.32 -2.34
CA LEU A 61 -17.51 -37.77 -2.42
C LEU A 61 -18.29 -38.50 -1.31
N VAL A 62 -18.17 -38.07 -0.06
CA VAL A 62 -18.88 -38.70 1.08
C VAL A 62 -20.39 -38.52 0.96
N VAL A 63 -20.87 -37.38 0.48
CA VAL A 63 -22.31 -37.18 0.21
C VAL A 63 -22.81 -38.14 -0.87
N ARG A 64 -21.99 -38.46 -1.88
CA ARG A 64 -22.37 -39.42 -2.93
C ARG A 64 -22.49 -40.85 -2.40
N GLU A 65 -21.81 -41.20 -1.31
CA GLU A 65 -21.92 -42.51 -0.63
C GLU A 65 -23.25 -42.69 0.10
N LEU A 66 -23.96 -41.60 0.43
CA LEU A 66 -25.30 -41.67 1.03
C LEU A 66 -26.33 -42.20 0.03
N GLU A 67 -27.32 -42.95 0.51
CA GLU A 67 -28.39 -43.45 -0.33
C GLU A 67 -29.18 -42.31 -1.01
N SER A 68 -29.45 -42.45 -2.30
CA SER A 68 -30.01 -41.39 -3.17
C SER A 68 -31.38 -40.87 -2.74
N ASN A 69 -32.13 -41.64 -1.96
CA ASN A 69 -33.50 -41.33 -1.55
C ASN A 69 -33.60 -40.81 -0.11
N THR A 70 -32.48 -40.46 0.52
CA THR A 70 -32.46 -39.97 1.91
C THR A 70 -32.55 -38.45 1.97
N THR A 71 -33.31 -37.94 2.95
CA THR A 71 -33.38 -36.50 3.24
C THR A 71 -32.02 -35.91 3.62
N GLU A 72 -31.17 -36.72 4.25
CA GLU A 72 -29.81 -36.34 4.65
C GLU A 72 -28.93 -36.01 3.45
N ARG A 73 -28.96 -36.84 2.41
CA ARG A 73 -28.22 -36.58 1.17
C ARG A 73 -28.62 -35.24 0.56
N THR A 74 -29.91 -35.00 0.37
CA THR A 74 -30.43 -33.74 -0.19
C THR A 74 -29.98 -32.53 0.63
N LYS A 75 -29.98 -32.65 1.96
CA LYS A 75 -29.51 -31.59 2.87
C LYS A 75 -28.02 -31.30 2.66
N TYR A 76 -27.16 -32.32 2.64
CA TYR A 76 -25.72 -32.12 2.49
C TYR A 76 -25.32 -31.69 1.07
N GLU A 77 -26.00 -32.17 0.02
CA GLU A 77 -25.80 -31.68 -1.34
C GLU A 77 -26.07 -30.17 -1.46
N LEU A 78 -27.14 -29.68 -0.81
CA LEU A 78 -27.43 -28.24 -0.79
C LEU A 78 -26.36 -27.46 -0.03
N ARG A 79 -25.87 -27.98 1.10
CA ARG A 79 -24.80 -27.34 1.88
C ARG A 79 -23.49 -27.28 1.09
N VAL A 80 -23.05 -28.37 0.47
CA VAL A 80 -21.83 -28.40 -0.35
C VAL A 80 -21.92 -27.38 -1.48
N ARG A 81 -23.07 -27.28 -2.17
CA ARG A 81 -23.28 -26.24 -3.19
C ARG A 81 -23.19 -24.83 -2.62
N SER A 82 -23.76 -24.58 -1.45
CA SER A 82 -23.64 -23.28 -0.76
C SER A 82 -22.17 -22.97 -0.45
N TYR A 83 -21.44 -23.93 0.12
CA TYR A 83 -20.04 -23.76 0.47
C TYR A 83 -19.14 -23.54 -0.75
N GLN A 84 -19.43 -24.20 -1.88
CA GLN A 84 -18.75 -23.91 -3.15
C GLN A 84 -19.00 -22.48 -3.63
N SER A 85 -20.22 -21.95 -3.43
CA SER A 85 -20.54 -20.55 -3.75
C SER A 85 -19.80 -19.58 -2.81
N ASP A 86 -19.80 -19.87 -1.51
CA ASP A 86 -19.10 -19.04 -0.51
C ASP A 86 -17.58 -19.03 -0.76
N LYS A 87 -17.00 -20.17 -1.15
CA LYS A 87 -15.58 -20.26 -1.55
C LYS A 87 -15.27 -19.35 -2.75
N LYS A 88 -16.14 -19.31 -3.76
CA LYS A 88 -15.99 -18.37 -4.91
C LYS A 88 -16.09 -16.91 -4.47
N GLN A 89 -16.91 -16.60 -3.47
CA GLN A 89 -16.95 -15.26 -2.88
C GLN A 89 -15.62 -14.95 -2.18
N LEU A 90 -15.07 -15.88 -1.40
CA LEU A 90 -13.75 -15.70 -0.77
C LEU A 90 -12.62 -15.49 -1.78
N ASP A 91 -12.61 -16.23 -2.90
CA ASP A 91 -11.66 -16.00 -4.01
C ASP A 91 -11.79 -14.56 -4.53
N THR A 92 -13.03 -14.10 -4.72
CA THR A 92 -13.30 -12.75 -5.23
C THR A 92 -12.87 -11.67 -4.22
N GLU A 93 -13.10 -11.88 -2.92
CA GLU A 93 -12.68 -10.96 -1.87
C GLU A 93 -11.16 -10.90 -1.74
N LEU A 94 -10.44 -12.02 -1.91
CA LEU A 94 -8.98 -12.02 -1.99
C LEU A 94 -8.49 -11.18 -3.17
N GLU A 95 -9.05 -11.38 -4.36
CA GLU A 95 -8.65 -10.62 -5.55
C GLU A 95 -8.96 -9.11 -5.40
N LYS A 96 -10.08 -8.74 -4.76
CA LYS A 96 -10.37 -7.35 -4.39
C LYS A 96 -9.35 -6.79 -3.40
N ALA A 97 -8.96 -7.56 -2.38
CA ALA A 97 -7.97 -7.14 -1.40
C ALA A 97 -6.60 -6.90 -2.05
N ILE A 98 -6.18 -7.79 -2.97
CA ILE A 98 -4.94 -7.63 -3.74
C ILE A 98 -4.98 -6.36 -4.60
N ARG A 99 -6.10 -6.08 -5.27
CA ARG A 99 -6.26 -4.86 -6.09
C ARG A 99 -6.15 -3.59 -5.25
N ARG A 100 -6.85 -3.50 -4.13
CA ARG A 100 -6.78 -2.34 -3.22
C ARG A 100 -5.35 -2.06 -2.76
N VAL A 101 -4.63 -3.12 -2.37
CA VAL A 101 -3.23 -3.01 -1.95
C VAL A 101 -2.32 -2.46 -3.06
N ARG A 102 -2.57 -2.84 -4.32
CA ARG A 102 -1.82 -2.31 -5.46
C ARG A 102 -2.17 -0.86 -5.75
N GLU A 103 -3.46 -0.54 -5.76
CA GLU A 103 -3.94 0.84 -5.98
C GLU A 103 -3.44 1.80 -4.89
N GLU A 104 -3.37 1.35 -3.63
CA GLU A 104 -2.77 2.12 -2.53
C GLU A 104 -1.27 2.36 -2.77
N ALA A 105 -0.52 1.32 -3.18
CA ALA A 105 0.91 1.46 -3.48
C ALA A 105 1.16 2.43 -4.64
N ASP A 106 0.40 2.30 -5.74
CA ASP A 106 0.51 3.19 -6.90
C ASP A 106 0.17 4.64 -6.51
N ARG A 107 -0.83 4.85 -5.65
CA ARG A 107 -1.21 6.17 -5.15
C ARG A 107 -0.11 6.78 -4.28
N ASP A 108 0.48 6.00 -3.37
CA ASP A 108 1.56 6.47 -2.50
C ASP A 108 2.81 6.83 -3.31
N GLU A 109 3.15 6.07 -4.35
CA GLU A 109 4.24 6.40 -5.28
C GLU A 109 4.00 7.72 -6.03
N LEU A 110 2.77 7.96 -6.51
CA LEU A 110 2.41 9.20 -7.17
C LEU A 110 2.48 10.41 -6.23
N LEU A 111 2.05 10.27 -4.98
CA LEU A 111 2.14 11.33 -3.96
C LEU A 111 3.59 11.63 -3.59
N ALA A 112 4.43 10.60 -3.42
CA ALA A 112 5.84 10.78 -3.12
C ALA A 112 6.59 11.53 -4.24
N PHE A 113 6.21 11.32 -5.50
CA PHE A 113 6.79 12.05 -6.63
C PHE A 113 6.37 13.53 -6.65
N ASP A 114 5.13 13.84 -6.31
CA ASP A 114 4.63 15.22 -6.24
C ASP A 114 5.34 16.01 -5.13
N ASP A 115 5.50 15.42 -3.95
CA ASP A 115 6.24 16.01 -2.83
C ASP A 115 7.71 16.30 -3.20
N GLN A 116 8.39 15.38 -3.91
CA GLN A 116 9.75 15.59 -4.40
C GLN A 116 9.83 16.75 -5.40
N LEU A 117 8.88 16.85 -6.32
CA LEU A 117 8.85 17.92 -7.31
C LEU A 117 8.64 19.29 -6.67
N ASP A 118 7.77 19.37 -5.66
CA ASP A 118 7.52 20.62 -4.94
C ASP A 118 8.70 21.02 -4.04
N GLU A 119 9.37 20.05 -3.39
CA GLU A 119 10.62 20.29 -2.66
C GLU A 119 11.70 20.88 -3.58
N HIS A 120 11.95 20.25 -4.73
CA HIS A 120 12.93 20.75 -5.72
C HIS A 120 12.59 22.15 -6.23
N ARG A 121 11.31 22.45 -6.48
CA ARG A 121 10.88 23.81 -6.88
C ARG A 121 11.14 24.84 -5.78
N GLN A 122 10.96 24.47 -4.53
CA GLN A 122 11.22 25.36 -3.40
C GLN A 122 12.72 25.62 -3.25
N GLU A 123 13.56 24.59 -3.38
CA GLU A 123 15.02 24.71 -3.38
C GLU A 123 15.53 25.65 -4.49
N ASP A 124 15.05 25.48 -5.73
CA ASP A 124 15.43 26.32 -6.86
C ASP A 124 15.10 27.80 -6.63
N GLN A 125 13.94 28.09 -6.04
CA GLN A 125 13.54 29.46 -5.69
C GLN A 125 14.44 30.06 -4.60
N LEU A 126 14.81 29.27 -3.58
CA LEU A 126 15.72 29.72 -2.53
C LEU A 126 17.13 30.00 -3.08
N ILE A 127 17.63 29.16 -3.98
CA ILE A 127 18.90 29.38 -4.68
C ILE A 127 18.84 30.67 -5.50
N ALA A 128 17.78 30.87 -6.29
CA ALA A 128 17.61 32.07 -7.11
C ALA A 128 17.56 33.35 -6.26
N ASN A 129 16.85 33.32 -5.14
CA ASN A 129 16.78 34.45 -4.20
C ASN A 129 18.14 34.73 -3.54
N THR A 130 18.85 33.69 -3.12
CA THR A 130 20.19 33.81 -2.52
C THR A 130 21.19 34.42 -3.50
N GLN A 131 21.22 33.94 -4.75
CA GLN A 131 22.09 34.49 -5.79
C GLN A 131 21.76 35.95 -6.13
N ARG A 132 20.48 36.34 -6.10
CA ARG A 132 20.08 37.74 -6.31
C ARG A 132 20.54 38.62 -5.16
N LEU A 133 20.36 38.15 -3.92
CA LEU A 133 20.79 38.85 -2.72
C LEU A 133 22.31 39.05 -2.73
N GLU A 134 23.10 38.01 -2.99
CA GLU A 134 24.56 38.11 -3.07
C GLU A 134 25.03 39.13 -4.12
N ARG A 135 24.43 39.11 -5.32
CA ARG A 135 24.76 40.09 -6.38
C ARG A 135 24.43 41.52 -5.94
N SER A 136 23.29 41.71 -5.26
CA SER A 136 22.90 43.01 -4.72
C SER A 136 23.89 43.49 -3.66
N THR A 137 24.26 42.62 -2.71
CA THR A 137 25.25 42.90 -1.67
C THR A 137 26.60 43.30 -2.26
N ARG A 138 27.11 42.58 -3.26
CA ARG A 138 28.36 42.94 -3.96
C ARG A 138 28.28 44.32 -4.61
N LYS A 139 27.18 44.63 -5.32
CA LYS A 139 26.98 45.95 -5.94
C LYS A 139 26.95 47.08 -4.92
N VAL A 140 26.27 46.88 -3.78
CA VAL A 140 26.21 47.89 -2.70
C VAL A 140 27.60 48.09 -2.07
N GLN A 141 28.34 47.02 -1.81
CA GLN A 141 29.71 47.11 -1.30
C GLN A 141 30.64 47.83 -2.29
N ASP A 142 30.53 47.53 -3.59
CA ASP A 142 31.31 48.20 -4.63
C ASP A 142 30.98 49.69 -4.72
N ALA A 143 29.68 50.06 -4.71
CA ALA A 143 29.25 51.46 -4.71
C ALA A 143 29.74 52.22 -3.47
N HIS A 144 29.68 51.60 -2.29
CA HIS A 144 30.21 52.17 -1.06
C HIS A 144 31.72 52.40 -1.17
N ARG A 145 32.49 51.42 -1.67
CA ARG A 145 33.94 51.57 -1.85
C ARG A 145 34.28 52.74 -2.77
N ILE A 146 33.60 52.83 -3.91
CA ILE A 146 33.80 53.93 -4.87
C ILE A 146 33.49 55.28 -4.21
N ALA A 147 32.39 55.39 -3.45
CA ALA A 147 32.04 56.61 -2.74
C ALA A 147 33.16 57.04 -1.77
N VAL A 148 33.68 56.12 -0.96
CA VAL A 148 34.79 56.39 -0.03
C VAL A 148 36.08 56.78 -0.77
N GLU A 149 36.42 56.10 -1.86
CA GLU A 149 37.58 56.46 -2.69
C GLU A 149 37.43 57.88 -3.27
N THR A 150 36.23 58.26 -3.73
CA THR A 150 35.99 59.63 -4.23
C THR A 150 36.07 60.68 -3.13
N GLU A 151 35.58 60.40 -1.91
CA GLU A 151 35.75 61.31 -0.77
C GLU A 151 37.22 61.50 -0.39
N GLN A 152 38.03 60.43 -0.41
CA GLN A 152 39.47 60.55 -0.15
C GLN A 152 40.21 61.35 -1.23
N VAL A 153 39.90 61.14 -2.51
CA VAL A 153 40.53 61.89 -3.61
C VAL A 153 40.14 63.37 -3.56
N ILE A 154 38.86 63.68 -3.29
CA ILE A 154 38.37 65.06 -3.15
C ILE A 154 38.96 65.72 -1.89
N GLY A 155 39.04 64.99 -0.78
CA GLY A 155 39.66 65.46 0.46
C GLY A 155 41.16 65.73 0.31
N SER A 156 41.88 64.89 -0.42
CA SER A 156 43.32 65.05 -0.71
C SER A 156 43.58 66.19 -1.70
N GLY A 157 42.69 66.41 -2.67
CA GLY A 157 42.75 67.58 -3.55
C GLY A 157 42.53 68.91 -2.82
N LYS A 158 41.78 68.91 -1.71
CA LYS A 158 41.51 70.13 -0.93
C LYS A 158 42.70 70.59 -0.08
N GLN A 159 43.64 69.72 0.27
CA GLN A 159 44.89 70.10 0.95
C GLN A 159 45.95 70.72 0.03
N MET A 160 45.84 70.54 -1.29
CA MET A 160 46.75 71.19 -2.26
C MET A 160 46.38 72.64 -2.59
N PHE A 161 45.22 73.15 -2.13
CA PHE A 161 44.78 74.52 -2.34
C PHE A 161 44.81 75.39 -1.07
N THR A 162 45.42 74.90 0.01
CA THR A 162 45.65 75.66 1.24
C THR A 162 47.13 75.77 1.56
N GLU A 163 47.96 76.11 0.57
CA GLU A 163 49.31 76.60 0.79
C GLU A 163 49.73 77.51 -0.37
N ASN A 164 49.29 78.77 -0.30
CA ASN A 164 49.92 79.97 -0.88
C ASN A 164 49.24 81.23 -0.34
#